data_AF-A0A951DZ27-F1
#
_entry.id   AF-A0A951DZ27-F1
#
_cell.length_a   1.000
_cell.length_b   1.000
_cell.length_c   1.000
_cell.angle_alpha   90.00
_cell.angle_beta   90.00
_cell.angle_gamma   90.00
#
_symmetry.space_group_name_H-M   'P 1'
#
loop_
_entity.id
_entity.type
_entity.pdbx_description
1 polymer ?
#
loop_
_entity_poly.entity_id
_entity_poly.type
_entity_poly.pdbx_seq_one_letter_code
_entity_poly.pdbx_strand_id
1 'polypeptide(L)'
;MASLFKRKPLARLMYEAEEVGEHTLKRSLGWMNLVALGIGGIIGAGLFVRTAAAIADRAGPSVVIAFIVAGVGCAFAGLCYAEFASMIPVAGSAYTYSYATMGEFVAWIIGWDLILEYAVAAATVSTAWSEYANRVISWFPWGP
;
A
#
# COMPACT_ATOMS: atom_id res chain seq x y z
N MET A 1 30.23 0.82 -19.08
CA MET A 1 29.42 1.63 -18.14
C MET A 1 28.07 1.91 -18.77
N ALA A 2 27.25 0.86 -18.92
CA ALA A 2 26.01 0.92 -19.66
C ALA A 2 24.83 0.91 -18.67
N SER A 3 23.80 1.71 -18.96
CA SER A 3 22.38 1.39 -18.65
C SER A 3 21.74 1.85 -17.32
N LEU A 4 22.31 2.76 -16.52
CA LEU A 4 21.63 3.22 -15.28
C LEU A 4 20.23 3.86 -15.50
N PHE A 5 19.94 4.33 -16.72
CA PHE A 5 18.66 4.95 -17.08
C PHE A 5 17.85 4.14 -18.11
N LYS A 6 18.15 2.86 -18.35
CA LYS A 6 17.29 2.08 -19.25
C LYS A 6 15.92 1.90 -18.61
N ARG A 7 14.90 2.22 -19.38
CA ARG A 7 13.50 1.91 -19.07
C ARG A 7 13.20 0.50 -19.56
N LYS A 8 12.40 -0.26 -18.82
CA LYS A 8 11.90 -1.54 -19.34
C LYS A 8 10.91 -1.21 -20.44
N PRO A 9 11.07 -1.76 -21.65
CA PRO A 9 10.07 -1.56 -22.69
C PRO A 9 8.74 -2.16 -22.21
N LEU A 10 7.65 -1.39 -22.32
CA LEU A 10 6.31 -1.78 -21.89
C LEU A 10 5.88 -3.14 -22.47
N ALA A 11 6.27 -3.42 -23.72
CA ALA A 11 6.01 -4.71 -24.37
C ALA A 11 6.55 -5.91 -23.57
N ARG A 12 7.69 -5.76 -22.87
CA ARG A 12 8.26 -6.82 -22.03
C ARG A 12 7.52 -6.98 -20.70
N LEU A 13 7.04 -5.87 -20.12
CA LEU A 13 6.19 -5.90 -18.93
C LEU A 13 4.82 -6.53 -19.23
N MET A 14 4.26 -6.23 -20.40
CA MET A 14 3.03 -6.86 -20.87
C MET A 14 3.25 -8.34 -21.15
N TYR A 15 4.36 -8.73 -21.77
CA TYR A 15 4.71 -10.14 -21.99
C TYR A 15 4.88 -10.93 -20.67
N GLU A 16 5.52 -10.34 -19.66
CA GLU A 16 5.63 -10.95 -18.32
C GLU A 16 4.28 -11.01 -17.59
N ALA A 17 3.37 -10.07 -17.86
CA ALA A 17 2.00 -10.09 -17.34
C ALA A 17 1.06 -11.03 -18.13
N GLU A 18 1.43 -11.37 -19.37
CA GLU A 18 0.76 -12.29 -20.29
C GLU A 18 1.34 -13.71 -20.23
N GLU A 19 1.95 -14.14 -19.13
CA GLU A 19 2.19 -15.58 -18.96
C GLU A 19 0.84 -16.31 -19.12
N VAL A 20 0.72 -17.12 -20.18
CA VAL A 20 -0.41 -18.00 -20.50
C VAL A 20 0.12 -19.43 -20.43
N GLY A 21 -0.26 -20.17 -19.39
CA GLY A 21 0.18 -21.53 -19.08
C GLY A 21 -0.67 -22.14 -17.96
N GLU A 22 -0.51 -23.43 -17.68
CA GLU A 22 -1.31 -24.15 -16.66
C GLU A 22 -1.18 -23.57 -15.23
N HIS A 23 -0.16 -22.75 -14.96
CA HIS A 23 0.09 -22.10 -13.68
C HIS A 23 -0.43 -20.65 -13.58
N THR A 24 -1.32 -20.23 -14.48
CA THR A 24 -1.76 -18.83 -14.57
C THR A 24 -3.08 -18.59 -13.84
N LEU A 25 -3.20 -17.42 -13.20
CA LEU A 25 -4.37 -17.05 -12.42
C LEU A 25 -5.54 -16.64 -13.32
N LYS A 26 -6.71 -17.25 -13.12
CA LYS A 26 -7.95 -16.79 -13.77
C LYS A 26 -8.33 -15.40 -13.24
N ARG A 27 -8.54 -14.44 -14.14
CA ARG A 27 -9.07 -13.11 -13.78
C ARG A 27 -10.54 -13.22 -13.36
N SER A 28 -10.77 -13.41 -12.06
CA SER A 28 -12.11 -13.55 -11.46
C SER A 28 -12.53 -12.34 -10.61
N LEU A 29 -11.62 -11.41 -10.31
CA LEU A 29 -11.93 -10.22 -9.53
C LEU A 29 -12.67 -9.19 -10.39
N GLY A 30 -13.94 -8.95 -10.06
CA GLY A 30 -14.70 -7.81 -10.57
C GLY A 30 -14.42 -6.52 -9.79
N TRP A 31 -15.03 -5.42 -10.22
CA TRP A 31 -14.82 -4.09 -9.64
C TRP A 31 -15.13 -4.03 -8.13
N MET A 32 -16.21 -4.68 -7.68
CA MET A 32 -16.57 -4.76 -6.25
C MET A 32 -15.49 -5.45 -5.42
N ASN A 33 -14.90 -6.52 -5.95
CA ASN A 33 -13.86 -7.27 -5.26
C ASN A 33 -12.58 -6.42 -5.13
N LEU A 34 -12.25 -5.63 -6.14
CA LEU A 34 -11.11 -4.71 -6.11
C LEU A 34 -11.32 -3.56 -5.13
N VAL A 35 -12.53 -2.98 -5.06
CA VAL A 35 -12.86 -1.96 -4.07
C VAL A 35 -12.78 -2.52 -2.65
N ALA A 36 -13.35 -3.71 -2.42
CA ALA A 36 -13.27 -4.38 -1.13
C ALA A 36 -11.82 -4.69 -0.72
N LEU A 37 -10.98 -5.12 -1.66
CA LEU A 37 -9.55 -5.35 -1.45
C LEU A 37 -8.83 -4.04 -1.07
N GLY A 38 -9.15 -2.94 -1.75
CA GLY A 38 -8.61 -1.62 -1.42
C GLY A 38 -9.00 -1.15 -0.01
N ILE A 39 -10.29 -1.26 0.35
CA ILE A 39 -10.77 -0.91 1.70
C ILE A 39 -10.09 -1.77 2.76
N GLY A 40 -9.99 -3.08 2.54
CA GLY A 40 -9.34 -4.02 3.45
C GLY A 40 -7.83 -3.78 3.61
N GLY A 41 -7.16 -3.29 2.57
CA GLY A 41 -5.75 -2.93 2.63
C GLY A 41 -5.47 -1.59 3.34
N ILE A 42 -6.43 -0.66 3.33
CA ILE A 42 -6.27 0.69 3.90
C ILE A 42 -6.72 0.75 5.37
N ILE A 43 -7.86 0.12 5.71
CA ILE A 43 -8.39 0.17 7.07
C ILE A 43 -7.60 -0.80 7.95
N GLY A 44 -6.84 -0.27 8.91
CA GLY A 44 -6.05 -1.09 9.82
C GLY A 44 -5.51 -0.33 11.02
N ALA A 45 -4.41 -0.85 11.58
CA ALA A 45 -3.75 -0.38 12.79
C ALA A 45 -3.52 1.14 12.86
N GLY A 46 -3.24 1.79 11.73
CA GLY A 46 -3.04 3.23 11.66
C GLY A 46 -4.25 4.03 12.15
N LEU A 47 -5.46 3.66 11.71
CA LEU A 47 -6.67 4.35 12.13
C LEU A 47 -6.97 4.10 13.61
N PHE A 48 -6.77 2.87 14.09
CA PHE A 48 -7.16 2.47 15.44
C PHE A 48 -6.19 2.93 16.52
N VAL A 49 -4.89 2.89 16.26
CA VAL A 49 -3.85 3.24 17.26
C VAL A 49 -3.35 4.66 17.07
N ARG A 50 -2.99 5.05 15.85
CA ARG A 50 -2.31 6.33 15.62
C ARG A 50 -3.26 7.52 15.66
N THR A 51 -4.52 7.35 15.29
CA THR A 51 -5.54 8.40 15.44
C THR A 51 -5.79 8.73 16.90
N ALA A 52 -5.93 7.71 17.76
CA ALA A 52 -6.13 7.89 19.19
C ALA A 52 -4.92 8.62 19.84
N ALA A 53 -3.70 8.22 19.49
CA ALA A 53 -2.49 8.91 19.94
C ALA A 53 -2.41 10.35 19.40
N ALA A 54 -2.76 10.60 18.13
CA ALA A 54 -2.76 11.95 17.55
C ALA A 54 -3.80 12.89 18.21
N ILE A 55 -4.95 12.35 18.63
CA ILE A 55 -5.97 13.09 19.39
C ILE A 55 -5.44 13.43 20.78
N ALA A 56 -4.90 12.44 21.50
CA ALA A 56 -4.45 12.57 22.88
C ALA A 56 -3.25 13.53 23.02
N ASP A 57 -2.26 13.42 22.13
CA ASP A 57 -0.96 14.06 22.34
C ASP A 57 -0.75 15.34 21.52
N ARG A 58 -1.53 15.58 20.45
CA ARG A 58 -1.22 16.67 19.49
C ARG A 58 -2.38 17.59 19.17
N ALA A 59 -3.49 17.07 18.65
CA ALA A 59 -4.49 17.89 17.95
C ALA A 59 -5.80 18.08 18.72
N GLY A 60 -6.13 17.21 19.68
CA GLY A 60 -7.43 17.22 20.34
C GLY A 60 -8.59 17.14 19.29
N PRO A 61 -9.69 17.88 19.46
CA PRO A 61 -10.83 17.86 18.53
C PRO A 61 -10.49 18.26 17.08
N SER A 62 -9.38 18.98 16.87
CA SER A 62 -8.98 19.47 15.55
C SER A 62 -8.39 18.39 14.62
N VAL A 63 -8.19 17.17 15.12
CA VAL A 63 -7.66 16.05 14.33
C VAL A 63 -8.48 15.80 13.05
N VAL A 64 -9.80 16.07 13.09
CA VAL A 64 -10.70 15.87 11.96
C VAL A 64 -10.30 16.74 10.78
N ILE A 65 -9.89 17.99 11.04
CA ILE A 65 -9.41 18.91 10.00
C ILE A 65 -8.12 18.36 9.38
N ALA A 66 -7.20 17.83 10.21
CA ALA A 66 -5.98 17.20 9.72
C ALA A 66 -6.26 15.98 8.83
N PHE A 67 -7.24 15.14 9.20
CA PHE A 67 -7.67 14.01 8.36
C PHE A 67 -8.32 14.44 7.05
N ILE A 68 -9.10 15.52 7.03
CA ILE A 68 -9.67 16.06 5.79
C ILE A 68 -8.54 16.52 4.86
N VAL A 69 -7.57 17.29 5.37
CA VAL A 69 -6.43 17.78 4.57
C VAL A 69 -5.59 16.62 4.05
N ALA A 70 -5.26 15.65 4.91
CA ALA A 70 -4.53 14.45 4.50
C ALA A 70 -5.32 13.63 3.46
N GLY A 71 -6.63 13.49 3.65
CA GLY A 71 -7.53 12.77 2.74
C GLY A 71 -7.59 13.40 1.34
N VAL A 72 -7.62 14.73 1.25
CA VAL A 72 -7.54 15.44 -0.04
C VAL A 72 -6.20 15.18 -0.72
N GLY A 73 -5.09 15.20 0.02
CA GLY A 73 -3.78 14.83 -0.52
C GLY A 73 -3.73 13.40 -1.06
N CYS A 74 -4.26 12.44 -0.29
CA CYS A 74 -4.38 11.04 -0.71
C CYS A 74 -5.29 10.87 -1.93
N ALA A 75 -6.36 11.67 -2.06
CA ALA A 75 -7.24 11.61 -3.22
C ALA A 75 -6.52 12.02 -4.51
N PHE A 76 -5.72 13.10 -4.48
CA PHE A 76 -4.91 13.50 -5.63
C PHE A 76 -3.86 12.44 -5.99
N ALA A 77 -3.16 11.89 -5.01
CA ALA A 77 -2.23 10.79 -5.25
C ALA A 77 -2.95 9.57 -5.85
N GLY A 78 -4.12 9.20 -5.30
CA GLY A 78 -4.95 8.10 -5.78
C GLY A 78 -5.39 8.26 -7.23
N LEU A 79 -5.72 9.49 -7.66
CA LEU A 79 -6.05 9.77 -9.07
C LEU A 79 -4.86 9.54 -10.00
N CYS A 80 -3.65 9.98 -9.63
CA CYS A 80 -2.45 9.71 -10.41
C CYS A 80 -2.16 8.20 -10.50
N TYR A 81 -2.34 7.46 -9.40
CA TYR A 81 -2.18 5.99 -9.41
C TYR A 81 -3.26 5.30 -10.26
N ALA A 82 -4.49 5.82 -10.29
CA ALA A 82 -5.55 5.30 -11.14
C ALA A 82 -5.22 5.49 -12.64
N GLU A 83 -4.67 6.65 -13.00
CA GLU A 83 -4.18 6.92 -14.36
C GLU A 83 -3.09 5.92 -14.76
N PHE A 84 -2.07 5.71 -13.91
CA PHE A 84 -1.02 4.73 -14.18
C PHE A 84 -1.53 3.29 -14.27
N ALA A 85 -2.45 2.89 -13.38
CA ALA A 85 -3.04 1.56 -13.40
C ALA A 85 -3.86 1.30 -14.68
N SER A 86 -4.52 2.33 -15.22
CA SER A 86 -5.25 2.23 -16.49
C SER A 86 -4.34 2.18 -17.72
N MET A 87 -3.19 2.87 -17.69
CA MET A 87 -2.22 2.88 -18.79
C MET A 87 -1.34 1.63 -18.83
N ILE A 88 -1.01 1.06 -17.66
CA ILE A 88 -0.10 -0.08 -17.53
C ILE A 88 -0.82 -1.17 -16.71
N PRO A 89 -1.72 -1.96 -17.35
CA PRO A 89 -2.57 -2.95 -16.66
C PRO A 89 -1.80 -4.25 -16.34
N VAL A 90 -0.67 -4.09 -15.66
CA VAL A 90 0.19 -5.18 -15.18
C VAL A 90 0.10 -5.27 -13.66
N ALA A 91 0.26 -6.46 -13.10
CA ALA A 91 0.36 -6.61 -11.65
C ALA A 91 1.65 -5.92 -11.16
N GLY A 92 1.52 -4.72 -10.60
CA GLY A 92 2.66 -3.90 -10.21
C GLY A 92 2.25 -2.71 -9.33
N SER A 93 3.23 -2.17 -8.61
CA SER A 93 3.09 -0.97 -7.77
C SER A 93 4.04 0.14 -8.27
N ALA A 94 4.35 1.13 -7.43
CA ALA A 94 5.17 2.29 -7.76
C ALA A 94 6.54 1.95 -8.39
N TYR A 95 7.14 0.81 -8.00
CA TYR A 95 8.36 0.29 -8.63
C TYR A 95 8.18 0.05 -10.14
N THR A 96 7.11 -0.63 -10.54
CA THR A 96 6.87 -0.95 -11.95
C THR A 96 6.57 0.31 -12.76
N TYR A 97 5.83 1.26 -12.18
CA TYR A 97 5.52 2.54 -12.83
C TYR A 97 6.76 3.42 -13.01
N SER A 98 7.62 3.52 -11.99
CA SER A 98 8.88 4.27 -12.06
C SER A 98 9.90 3.61 -13.00
N TYR A 99 9.93 2.28 -13.09
CA TYR A 99 10.78 1.57 -14.06
C TYR A 99 10.34 1.84 -15.50
N ALA A 100 9.04 1.93 -15.75
CA ALA A 100 8.50 2.25 -17.07
C ALA A 100 8.72 3.71 -17.48
N THR A 101 8.65 4.67 -16.53
CA THR A 101 8.64 6.11 -16.82
C THR A 101 10.00 6.80 -16.62
N MET A 102 10.76 6.44 -15.59
CA MET A 102 11.96 7.17 -15.15
C MET A 102 13.26 6.36 -15.34
N GLY A 103 13.15 5.03 -15.38
CA GLY A 103 14.26 4.12 -15.66
C GLY A 103 14.81 3.42 -14.42
N GLU A 104 15.76 2.52 -14.65
CA GLU A 104 16.24 1.53 -13.69
C GLU A 104 16.78 2.10 -12.38
N PHE A 105 17.58 3.18 -12.40
CA PHE A 105 18.15 3.75 -11.17
C PHE A 105 17.09 4.30 -10.21
N VAL A 106 16.13 5.08 -10.72
CA VAL A 106 15.04 5.63 -9.89
C VAL A 106 14.14 4.50 -9.40
N ALA A 107 13.81 3.55 -10.27
CA ALA A 107 13.02 2.39 -9.88
C ALA A 107 13.71 1.57 -8.79
N TRP A 108 15.02 1.36 -8.87
CA TRP A 108 15.77 0.64 -7.86
C TRP A 108 15.70 1.32 -6.48
N ILE A 109 15.84 2.64 -6.43
CA ILE A 109 15.68 3.40 -5.17
C ILE A 109 14.28 3.22 -4.60
N ILE A 110 13.24 3.42 -5.43
CA ILE A 110 11.84 3.23 -5.03
C ILE A 110 11.57 1.78 -4.61
N GLY A 111 12.20 0.80 -5.24
CA GLY A 111 12.07 -0.62 -4.89
C GLY A 111 12.59 -0.89 -3.46
N TRP A 112 13.76 -0.37 -3.11
CA TRP A 112 14.29 -0.49 -1.76
C TRP A 112 13.48 0.29 -0.73
N ASP A 113 13.02 1.48 -1.08
CA ASP A 113 12.12 2.29 -0.26
C ASP A 113 10.83 1.51 0.06
N LEU A 114 10.17 0.93 -0.94
CA LEU A 114 8.98 0.11 -0.76
C LEU A 114 9.23 -1.11 0.13
N ILE A 115 10.36 -1.80 -0.03
CA ILE A 115 10.69 -2.96 0.83
C ILE A 115 10.77 -2.53 2.30
N LEU A 116 11.44 -1.40 2.57
CA LEU A 116 11.55 -0.87 3.93
C LEU A 116 10.20 -0.36 4.45
N GLU A 117 9.43 0.33 3.61
CA GLU A 117 8.11 0.82 3.94
C GLU A 117 7.17 -0.32 4.32
N TYR A 118 7.10 -1.38 3.51
CA TYR A 118 6.27 -2.55 3.80
C TYR A 118 6.74 -3.30 5.05
N ALA A 119 8.05 -3.41 5.28
CA ALA A 119 8.58 -4.04 6.48
C ALA A 119 8.20 -3.27 7.76
N VAL A 120 8.35 -1.94 7.76
CA VAL A 120 7.98 -1.07 8.87
C VAL A 120 6.46 -1.04 9.06
N ALA A 121 5.69 -1.02 7.98
CA ALA A 121 4.24 -1.10 8.02
C ALA A 121 3.77 -2.42 8.66
N ALA A 122 4.33 -3.57 8.23
CA ALA A 122 4.01 -4.87 8.80
C ALA A 122 4.36 -4.96 10.30
N ALA A 123 5.54 -4.45 10.70
CA ALA A 123 5.93 -4.38 12.10
C ALA A 123 4.95 -3.51 12.92
N THR A 124 4.59 -2.33 12.40
CA THR A 124 3.65 -1.42 13.05
C THR A 124 2.26 -2.07 13.21
N VAL A 125 1.75 -2.73 12.17
CA VAL A 125 0.47 -3.44 12.23
C VAL A 125 0.49 -4.58 13.24
N SER A 126 1.59 -5.35 13.28
CA SER A 126 1.77 -6.43 14.26
C SER A 126 1.76 -5.90 15.70
N THR A 127 2.50 -4.82 15.99
CA THR A 127 2.52 -4.22 17.34
C THR A 127 1.15 -3.71 17.78
N ALA A 128 0.44 -3.03 16.89
CA ALA A 128 -0.91 -2.55 17.17
C ALA A 128 -1.88 -3.69 17.44
N TRP A 129 -1.83 -4.76 16.64
CA TRP A 129 -2.65 -5.94 16.86
C TRP A 129 -2.35 -6.60 18.20
N SER A 130 -1.08 -6.76 18.55
CA SER A 130 -0.67 -7.33 19.84
C SER A 130 -1.16 -6.50 21.03
N GLU A 131 -1.17 -5.17 20.92
CA GLU A 131 -1.71 -4.31 21.97
C GLU A 131 -3.22 -4.54 22.18
N TYR A 132 -4.00 -4.59 21.09
CA TYR A 132 -5.44 -4.91 21.19
C TYR A 132 -5.68 -6.33 21.71
N ALA A 133 -4.93 -7.31 21.24
CA ALA A 133 -5.03 -8.69 21.70
C ALA A 133 -4.74 -8.80 23.21
N ASN A 134 -3.67 -8.16 23.69
CA ASN A 134 -3.34 -8.13 25.12
C ASN A 134 -4.44 -7.46 25.95
N ARG A 135 -5.05 -6.37 25.48
CA ARG A 135 -6.18 -5.73 26.15
C ARG A 135 -7.39 -6.66 26.24
N VAL A 136 -7.71 -7.39 25.17
CA VAL A 136 -8.80 -8.39 25.16
C VAL A 136 -8.49 -9.55 26.11
N ILE A 137 -7.25 -10.04 26.13
CA ILE A 137 -6.83 -11.10 27.04
C ILE A 137 -6.92 -10.62 28.50
N SER A 138 -6.49 -9.38 28.80
CA SER A 138 -6.60 -8.81 30.15
C SER A 138 -8.04 -8.60 30.61
N TRP A 139 -8.99 -8.48 29.68
CA TRP A 139 -10.41 -8.41 29.99
C TRP A 139 -10.98 -9.78 30.41
N PHE A 140 -10.41 -10.88 29.94
CA PHE A 140 -10.76 -12.21 30.43
C PHE A 140 -9.95 -12.53 31.69
N PRO A 141 -10.60 -12.78 32.84
CA PRO A 141 -9.90 -13.15 34.06
C PRO A 141 -9.42 -14.62 33.92
N TRP A 142 -8.22 -14.83 33.40
CA TRP A 142 -7.59 -16.15 33.39
C TRP A 142 -6.92 -16.45 34.75
N GLY A 143 -7.80 -16.57 35.77
CA GLY A 143 -7.69 -17.28 37.08
C GLY A 143 -6.64 -16.85 38.12
N PRO A 144 -6.72 -17.41 39.36
CA PRO A 144 -7.84 -17.42 40.30
C PRO A 144 -8.16 -16.05 40.92
#